data_AF-A0A7C2CDK5-F1
#
_entry.id   AF-A0A7C2CDK5-F1
#
_cell.length_a   1.000
_cell.length_b   1.000
_cell.length_c   1.000
_cell.angle_alpha   90.00
_cell.angle_beta   90.00
_cell.angle_gamma   90.00
#
_symmetry.space_group_name_H-M   'P 1'
#
loop_
_entity.id
_entity.type
_entity.pdbx_description
1 polymer ?
#
loop_
_entity_poly.entity_id
_entity_poly.type
_entity_poly.pdbx_seq_one_letter_code
_entity_poly.pdbx_strand_id
1 'polypeptide(L)'
;MAFTVKDLHDMIRILEEHPEWRTELRRLLLTDQLLELPALVHALAEAQQRTEQQVQALAKRIEELVEAQRRTEQQVAELAEAQRQIEQQVAELMAAQRRTEEEVRALATQVRELAEAQRRTEQQVAELAEAQRRTEQQVAELAEAQRRTEQQVAELAEAQRRTEQQVAELMAAQRRTEEEVRALATQVRELAEAQRRTEQQVAELAEAQRRTEQQVTELTTAQQQTERQMAELAAMQQRMEQVLLRLVEWQQGEAGRREGERYERRTIARAPNLFLGGEGGAPSDPDVRRRLTRWLHPLYQQGVTPDPPADPFLADLIWWKGDEVVLVEISQRVDAQDIRRARQRADTLRQAGVNVTPVVIGEEWATPESQVTAQAELVEWFVSGGSSQGFLRFRRLSLPEDDRK
;
A
#
# COMPACT_ATOMS: atom_id res chain seq x y z
N MET A 1 129.71 198.28 61.59
CA MET A 1 130.81 198.00 60.65
C MET A 1 130.39 196.82 59.78
N ALA A 2 130.65 196.86 58.46
CA ALA A 2 130.30 195.75 57.56
C ALA A 2 131.38 194.67 57.62
N PHE A 3 130.99 193.42 57.85
CA PHE A 3 131.87 192.24 57.82
C PHE A 3 132.16 191.88 56.36
N THR A 4 133.42 191.82 55.97
CA THR A 4 133.86 191.64 54.58
C THR A 4 134.42 190.24 54.32
N VAL A 5 134.64 189.91 53.04
CA VAL A 5 135.25 188.63 52.63
C VAL A 5 136.68 188.48 53.15
N LYS A 6 137.38 189.60 53.37
CA LYS A 6 138.72 189.60 53.97
C LYS A 6 138.64 189.21 55.44
N ASP A 7 137.66 189.75 56.16
CA ASP A 7 137.38 189.38 57.55
C ASP A 7 137.02 187.88 57.71
N LEU A 8 136.34 187.29 56.71
CA LEU A 8 136.06 185.84 56.69
C LEU A 8 137.33 185.00 56.47
N HIS A 9 138.23 185.39 55.56
CA HIS A 9 139.49 184.67 55.33
C HIS A 9 140.45 184.83 56.52
N ASP A 10 140.49 186.00 57.13
CA ASP A 10 141.25 186.22 58.36
C ASP A 10 140.68 185.36 59.50
N MET A 11 139.35 185.26 59.62
CA MET A 11 138.71 184.35 60.58
C MET A 11 139.01 182.86 60.31
N ILE A 12 139.07 182.42 59.04
CA ILE A 12 139.47 181.04 58.70
C ILE A 12 140.94 180.79 59.06
N ARG A 13 141.86 181.71 58.73
CA ARG A 13 143.28 181.58 59.07
C ARG A 13 143.48 181.50 60.59
N ILE A 14 142.77 182.32 61.37
CA ILE A 14 142.79 182.29 62.83
C ILE A 14 142.25 180.95 63.36
N LEU A 15 141.17 180.42 62.77
CA LEU A 15 140.59 179.13 63.18
C LEU A 15 141.49 177.92 62.81
N GLU A 16 142.38 178.05 61.82
CA GLU A 16 143.40 177.04 61.52
C GLU A 16 144.61 177.12 62.47
N GLU A 17 145.01 178.34 62.87
CA GLU A 17 146.08 178.57 63.86
C GLU A 17 145.64 178.23 65.31
N HIS A 18 144.34 178.29 65.61
CA HIS A 18 143.75 178.00 66.94
C HIS A 18 142.74 176.83 66.91
N PRO A 19 143.19 175.58 67.07
CA PRO A 19 142.34 174.37 67.04
C PRO A 19 141.22 174.38 68.09
N GLU A 20 141.47 174.99 69.25
CA GLU A 20 140.49 175.15 70.33
C GLU A 20 139.23 175.92 69.86
N TRP A 21 139.41 176.98 69.08
CA TRP A 21 138.29 177.78 68.58
C TRP A 21 137.53 177.07 67.46
N ARG A 22 138.25 176.32 66.61
CA ARG A 22 137.61 175.44 65.63
C ARG A 22 136.73 174.38 66.29
N THR A 23 137.14 173.87 67.45
CA THR A 23 136.36 172.89 68.22
C THR A 23 135.10 173.51 68.80
N GLU A 24 135.19 174.72 69.37
CA GLU A 24 134.04 175.42 69.93
C GLU A 24 133.05 175.88 68.84
N LEU A 25 133.57 176.40 67.72
CA LEU A 25 132.76 176.73 66.55
C LEU A 25 132.11 175.48 65.94
N ARG A 26 132.82 174.34 65.94
CA ARG A 26 132.26 173.04 65.53
C ARG A 26 131.12 172.60 66.43
N ARG A 27 131.22 172.78 67.75
CA ARG A 27 130.15 172.41 68.70
C ARG A 27 128.92 173.31 68.57
N LEU A 28 129.11 174.60 68.29
CA LEU A 28 128.02 175.57 68.09
C LEU A 28 127.31 175.41 66.73
N LEU A 29 128.04 175.08 65.66
CA LEU A 29 127.49 174.96 64.31
C LEU A 29 127.10 173.52 63.92
N LEU A 30 127.84 172.51 64.38
CA LEU A 30 127.56 171.09 64.16
C LEU A 30 127.17 170.45 65.50
N THR A 31 125.90 170.58 65.85
CA THR A 31 125.31 169.91 67.03
C THR A 31 125.54 168.40 66.97
N ASP A 32 125.53 167.73 68.12
CA ASP A 32 125.69 166.26 68.20
C ASP A 32 124.72 165.53 67.25
N GLN A 33 123.51 166.07 67.06
CA GLN A 33 122.52 165.56 66.09
C GLN A 33 123.01 165.59 64.63
N LEU A 34 123.73 166.63 64.21
CA LEU A 34 124.32 166.71 62.86
C LEU A 34 125.52 165.77 62.70
N LEU A 35 126.26 165.49 63.78
CA LEU A 35 127.38 164.56 63.79
C LEU A 35 126.94 163.09 63.81
N GLU A 36 125.77 162.76 64.38
CA GLU A 36 125.16 161.43 64.34
C GLU A 36 124.45 161.11 63.01
N LEU A 37 124.15 162.14 62.21
CA LEU A 37 123.42 162.00 60.94
C LEU A 37 124.05 160.98 59.97
N PRO A 38 125.39 160.91 59.78
CA PRO A 38 126.00 159.87 58.96
C PRO A 38 125.76 158.45 59.50
N ALA A 39 125.73 158.26 60.82
CA ALA A 39 125.44 156.97 61.44
C ALA A 39 123.97 156.59 61.26
N LEU A 40 123.03 157.55 61.41
CA LEU A 40 121.61 157.35 61.12
C LEU A 40 121.37 157.04 59.63
N VAL A 41 122.07 157.73 58.73
CA VAL A 41 122.03 157.45 57.29
C VAL A 41 122.59 156.06 56.98
N HIS A 42 123.66 155.63 57.65
CA HIS A 42 124.19 154.28 57.49
C HIS A 42 123.22 153.22 58.02
N ALA A 43 122.63 153.43 59.21
CA ALA A 43 121.62 152.54 59.76
C ALA A 43 120.36 152.47 58.89
N LEU A 44 119.94 153.60 58.30
CA LEU A 44 118.84 153.66 57.34
C LEU A 44 119.20 152.93 56.05
N ALA A 45 120.43 153.07 55.54
CA ALA A 45 120.91 152.36 54.36
C ALA A 45 120.98 150.84 54.60
N GLU A 46 121.44 150.40 55.77
CA GLU A 46 121.42 148.99 56.16
C GLU A 46 119.99 148.46 56.31
N ALA A 47 119.08 149.23 56.93
CA ALA A 47 117.67 148.87 57.03
C ALA A 47 117.01 148.78 55.65
N GLN A 48 117.28 149.75 54.77
CA GLN A 48 116.84 149.75 53.37
C GLN A 48 117.36 148.51 52.65
N GLN A 49 118.64 148.18 52.78
CA GLN A 49 119.24 146.99 52.17
C GLN A 49 118.59 145.70 52.68
N ARG A 50 118.28 145.60 53.98
CA ARG A 50 117.53 144.46 54.55
C ARG A 50 116.12 144.38 53.99
N THR A 51 115.43 145.51 53.84
CA THR A 51 114.10 145.56 53.23
C THR A 51 114.15 145.15 51.76
N GLU A 52 115.13 145.62 50.98
CA GLU A 52 115.32 145.20 49.59
C GLU A 52 115.57 143.69 49.49
N GLN A 53 116.39 143.13 50.37
CA GLN A 53 116.61 141.67 50.44
C GLN A 53 115.32 140.92 50.80
N GLN A 54 114.51 141.42 51.73
CA GLN A 54 113.20 140.84 52.07
C GLN A 54 112.22 140.92 50.89
N VAL A 55 112.19 142.05 50.19
CA VAL A 55 111.35 142.24 49.00
C VAL A 55 111.78 141.29 47.88
N GLN A 56 113.08 141.10 47.66
CA GLN A 56 113.59 140.12 46.69
C GLN A 56 113.23 138.67 47.09
N ALA A 57 113.36 138.32 48.37
CA ALA A 57 112.97 137.00 48.87
C ALA A 57 111.46 136.75 48.73
N LEU A 58 110.64 137.76 49.00
CA LEU A 58 109.19 137.71 48.79
C LEU A 58 108.84 137.60 47.31
N ALA A 59 109.51 138.34 46.44
CA ALA A 59 109.30 138.26 44.99
C ALA A 59 109.57 136.82 44.48
N LYS A 60 110.69 136.22 44.90
CA LYS A 60 111.01 134.82 44.57
C LYS A 60 109.94 133.86 45.10
N ARG A 61 109.46 134.07 46.33
CA ARG A 61 108.42 133.20 46.91
C ARG A 61 107.08 133.33 46.18
N ILE A 62 106.74 134.54 45.72
CA ILE A 62 105.56 134.79 44.89
C ILE A 62 105.70 134.08 43.54
N GLU A 63 106.87 134.13 42.90
CA GLU A 63 107.12 133.39 41.65
C GLU A 63 106.95 131.87 41.84
N GLU A 64 107.52 131.31 42.92
CA GLU A 64 107.35 129.89 43.27
C GLU A 64 105.87 129.54 43.51
N LEU A 65 105.11 130.41 44.17
CA LEU A 65 103.68 130.21 44.41
C LEU A 65 102.86 130.31 43.12
N VAL A 66 103.20 131.23 42.20
CA VAL A 66 102.56 131.33 40.88
C VAL A 66 102.82 130.07 40.07
N GLU A 67 104.03 129.51 40.12
CA GLU A 67 104.35 128.27 39.42
C GLU A 67 103.62 127.06 40.04
N ALA A 68 103.58 126.96 41.37
CA ALA A 68 102.81 125.93 42.06
C ALA A 68 101.30 126.05 41.79
N GLN A 69 100.78 127.28 41.71
CA GLN A 69 99.40 127.55 41.34
C GLN A 69 99.10 127.11 39.91
N ARG A 70 99.97 127.43 38.94
CA ARG A 70 99.83 126.96 37.55
C ARG A 70 99.84 125.43 37.45
N ARG A 71 100.72 124.74 38.19
CA ARG A 71 100.75 123.27 38.24
C ARG A 71 99.45 122.71 38.82
N THR A 72 98.92 123.34 39.87
CA THR A 72 97.65 122.93 40.48
C THR A 72 96.48 123.16 39.51
N GLU A 73 96.43 124.31 38.83
CA GLU A 73 95.43 124.61 37.80
C GLU A 73 95.47 123.58 36.67
N GLN A 74 96.67 123.18 36.23
CA GLN A 74 96.83 122.12 35.23
C GLN A 74 96.30 120.77 35.75
N GLN A 75 96.66 120.35 36.96
CA GLN A 75 96.16 119.11 37.56
C GLN A 75 94.63 119.11 37.71
N VAL A 76 94.05 120.23 38.10
CA VAL A 76 92.59 120.39 38.20
C VAL A 76 91.95 120.29 36.82
N ALA A 77 92.56 120.85 35.77
CA ALA A 77 92.08 120.72 34.40
C ALA A 77 92.13 119.26 33.90
N GLU A 78 93.23 118.55 34.15
CA GLU A 78 93.39 117.13 33.82
C GLU A 78 92.38 116.25 34.56
N LEU A 79 92.14 116.51 35.85
CA LEU A 79 91.11 115.82 36.64
C LEU A 79 89.70 116.10 36.13
N ALA A 80 89.41 117.35 35.73
CA ALA A 80 88.11 117.70 35.16
C ALA A 80 87.87 116.99 33.81
N GLU A 81 88.91 116.84 32.99
CA GLU A 81 88.83 116.08 31.75
C GLU A 81 88.63 114.58 31.99
N ALA A 82 89.41 113.99 32.91
CA ALA A 82 89.23 112.60 33.32
C ALA A 82 87.83 112.35 33.91
N GLN A 83 87.31 113.27 34.71
CA GLN A 83 85.95 113.21 35.25
C GLN A 83 84.90 113.20 34.13
N ARG A 84 85.04 114.09 33.12
CA ARG A 84 84.13 114.10 31.96
C ARG A 84 84.18 112.80 31.16
N GLN A 85 85.37 112.22 30.98
CA GLN A 85 85.52 110.94 30.30
C GLN A 85 84.85 109.79 31.07
N ILE A 86 85.01 109.76 32.39
CA ILE A 86 84.33 108.78 33.26
C ILE A 86 82.81 108.96 33.20
N GLU A 87 82.31 110.19 33.28
CA GLU A 87 80.88 110.48 33.15
C GLU A 87 80.32 109.97 31.81
N GLN A 88 81.07 110.16 30.72
CA GLN A 88 80.69 109.62 29.41
C GLN A 88 80.69 108.08 29.39
N GLN A 89 81.73 107.42 29.91
CA GLN A 89 81.79 105.95 29.98
C GLN A 89 80.65 105.37 30.82
N VAL A 90 80.31 106.01 31.95
CA VAL A 90 79.18 105.62 32.79
C VAL A 90 77.87 105.77 32.03
N ALA A 91 77.68 106.87 31.28
CA ALA A 91 76.49 107.05 30.46
C ALA A 91 76.36 105.97 29.37
N GLU A 92 77.47 105.60 28.71
CA GLU A 92 77.52 104.53 27.71
C GLU A 92 77.19 103.16 28.33
N LEU A 93 77.75 102.84 29.50
CA LEU A 93 77.45 101.60 30.23
C LEU A 93 75.99 101.53 30.67
N MET A 94 75.42 102.64 31.15
CA MET A 94 74.00 102.71 31.50
C MET A 94 73.10 102.51 30.28
N ALA A 95 73.48 103.04 29.12
CA ALA A 95 72.75 102.82 27.87
C ALA A 95 72.85 101.37 27.40
N ALA A 96 74.03 100.75 27.48
CA ALA A 96 74.22 99.34 27.17
C ALA A 96 73.44 98.44 28.13
N GLN A 97 73.45 98.74 29.43
CA GLN A 97 72.68 98.01 30.43
C GLN A 97 71.17 98.06 30.13
N ARG A 98 70.63 99.24 29.79
CA ARG A 98 69.22 99.38 29.40
C ARG A 98 68.86 98.53 28.18
N ARG A 99 69.72 98.50 27.15
CA ARG A 99 69.52 97.65 25.97
C ARG A 99 69.49 96.17 26.34
N THR A 100 70.44 95.72 27.17
CA THR A 100 70.46 94.33 27.65
C THR A 100 69.21 93.99 28.47
N GLU A 101 68.75 94.90 29.34
CA GLU A 101 67.51 94.70 30.11
C GLU A 101 66.28 94.58 29.20
N GLU A 102 66.22 95.37 28.12
CA GLU A 102 65.17 95.29 27.10
C GLU A 102 65.22 93.96 26.34
N GLU A 103 66.41 93.52 25.90
CA GLU A 103 66.61 92.23 25.24
C GLU A 103 66.23 91.05 26.15
N VAL A 104 66.63 91.07 27.42
CA VAL A 104 66.26 90.06 28.41
C VAL A 104 64.74 90.02 28.62
N ARG A 105 64.08 91.18 28.68
CA ARG A 105 62.61 91.24 28.77
C ARG A 105 61.94 90.68 27.52
N ALA A 106 62.45 91.00 26.33
CA ALA A 106 61.94 90.47 25.07
C ALA A 106 62.10 88.94 25.00
N LEU A 107 63.27 88.42 25.37
CA LEU A 107 63.54 86.98 25.43
C LEU A 107 62.63 86.29 26.46
N ALA A 108 62.42 86.89 27.64
CA ALA A 108 61.51 86.35 28.64
C ALA A 108 60.07 86.24 28.12
N THR A 109 59.60 87.20 27.32
CA THR A 109 58.30 87.13 26.66
C THR A 109 58.26 86.00 25.62
N GLN A 110 59.26 85.90 24.75
CA GLN A 110 59.35 84.83 23.74
C GLN A 110 59.38 83.43 24.39
N VAL A 111 60.11 83.25 25.49
CA VAL A 111 60.15 81.98 26.21
C VAL A 111 58.77 81.62 26.80
N ARG A 112 58.01 82.60 27.30
CA ARG A 112 56.63 82.36 27.76
C ARG A 112 55.71 81.96 26.62
N GLU A 113 55.77 82.67 25.49
CA GLU A 113 54.99 82.34 24.29
C GLU A 113 55.32 80.92 23.78
N LEU A 114 56.61 80.56 23.77
CA LEU A 114 57.04 79.22 23.38
C LEU A 114 56.52 78.15 24.36
N ALA A 115 56.55 78.41 25.67
CA ALA A 115 56.04 77.50 26.68
C ALA A 115 54.51 77.32 26.56
N GLU A 116 53.77 78.38 26.23
CA GLU A 116 52.34 78.30 25.95
C GLU A 116 52.04 77.52 24.67
N ALA A 117 52.79 77.76 23.59
CA ALA A 117 52.68 77.01 22.35
C ALA A 117 53.00 75.52 22.55
N GLN A 118 54.02 75.21 23.35
CA GLN A 118 54.36 73.84 23.73
C GLN A 118 53.22 73.18 24.50
N ARG A 119 52.66 73.84 25.53
CA ARG A 119 51.50 73.30 26.28
C ARG A 119 50.30 73.04 25.39
N ARG A 120 49.98 73.93 24.45
CA ARG A 120 48.90 73.71 23.47
C ARG A 120 49.17 72.50 22.58
N THR A 121 50.41 72.33 22.15
CA THR A 121 50.82 71.17 21.33
C THR A 121 50.72 69.87 22.15
N GLU A 122 51.19 69.87 23.39
CA GLU A 122 51.06 68.72 24.30
C GLU A 122 49.59 68.33 24.53
N GLN A 123 48.71 69.31 24.70
CA GLN A 123 47.27 69.07 24.81
C GLN A 123 46.69 68.45 23.52
N GLN A 124 47.03 68.99 22.35
CA GLN A 124 46.58 68.44 21.06
C GLN A 124 47.07 67.01 20.84
N VAL A 125 48.31 66.70 21.21
CA VAL A 125 48.87 65.34 21.14
C VAL A 125 48.13 64.40 22.09
N ALA A 126 47.78 64.85 23.30
CA ALA A 126 47.00 64.05 24.24
C ALA A 126 45.58 63.76 23.71
N GLU A 127 44.91 64.77 23.14
CA GLU A 127 43.59 64.62 22.51
C GLU A 127 43.64 63.66 21.31
N LEU A 128 44.67 63.76 20.46
CA LEU A 128 44.89 62.83 19.35
C LEU A 128 45.14 61.40 19.83
N ALA A 129 45.93 61.22 20.89
CA ALA A 129 46.17 59.90 21.46
C ALA A 129 44.89 59.27 22.04
N GLU A 130 44.01 60.07 22.66
CA GLU A 130 42.72 59.59 23.13
C GLU A 130 41.78 59.25 21.96
N ALA A 131 41.71 60.09 20.93
CA ALA A 131 40.92 59.83 19.73
C ALA A 131 41.41 58.57 18.99
N GLN A 132 42.72 58.36 18.94
CA GLN A 132 43.31 57.14 18.38
C GLN A 132 42.90 55.91 19.19
N ARG A 133 43.00 55.93 20.53
CA ARG A 133 42.56 54.82 21.39
C ARG A 133 41.07 54.49 21.20
N ARG A 134 40.21 55.51 21.11
CA ARG A 134 38.78 55.32 20.83
C ARG A 134 38.54 54.67 19.47
N THR A 135 39.30 55.08 18.46
CA THR A 135 39.23 54.51 17.11
C THR A 135 39.71 53.05 17.10
N GLU A 136 40.82 52.75 17.78
CA GLU A 136 41.32 51.38 17.93
C GLU A 136 40.30 50.47 18.62
N GLN A 137 39.62 50.97 19.66
CA GLN A 137 38.53 50.24 20.31
C GLN A 137 37.36 49.98 19.36
N GLN A 138 36.90 51.00 18.61
CA GLN A 138 35.83 50.83 17.62
C GLN A 138 36.19 49.82 16.53
N VAL A 139 37.45 49.83 16.06
CA VAL A 139 37.94 48.85 15.08
C VAL A 139 37.95 47.44 15.68
N ALA A 140 38.34 47.28 16.94
CA ALA A 140 38.30 45.99 17.62
C ALA A 140 36.85 45.47 17.79
N GLU A 141 35.91 46.33 18.17
CA GLU A 141 34.48 46.00 18.27
C GLU A 141 33.89 45.61 16.91
N LEU A 142 34.24 46.33 15.84
CA LEU A 142 33.83 46.00 14.47
C LEU A 142 34.40 44.66 14.01
N ALA A 143 35.67 44.37 14.33
CA ALA A 143 36.29 43.08 14.01
C ALA A 143 35.59 41.93 14.73
N GLU A 144 35.18 42.11 15.98
CA GLU A 144 34.41 41.11 16.72
C GLU A 144 33.00 40.92 16.13
N ALA A 145 32.30 42.01 15.81
CA ALA A 145 30.99 41.97 15.17
C ALA A 145 31.06 41.26 13.79
N GLN A 146 32.11 41.52 13.02
CA GLN A 146 32.37 40.83 11.76
C GLN A 146 32.56 39.33 11.97
N ARG A 147 33.40 38.91 12.94
CA ARG A 147 33.58 37.47 13.25
C ARG A 147 32.28 36.78 13.65
N ARG A 148 31.45 37.44 14.46
CA ARG A 148 30.12 36.92 14.85
C ARG A 148 29.21 36.76 13.62
N THR A 149 29.25 37.72 12.70
CA THR A 149 28.47 37.67 11.45
C THR A 149 28.96 36.54 10.55
N GLU A 150 30.27 36.38 10.39
CA GLU A 150 30.86 35.28 9.62
C GLU A 150 30.47 33.90 10.19
N GLN A 151 30.46 33.77 11.51
CA GLN A 151 29.99 32.55 12.17
C GLN A 151 28.51 32.28 11.89
N GLN A 152 27.63 33.29 12.02
CA GLN A 152 26.20 33.15 11.71
C GLN A 152 25.96 32.76 10.25
N VAL A 153 26.72 33.32 9.31
CA VAL A 153 26.65 32.95 7.88
C VAL A 153 27.07 31.50 7.66
N ALA A 154 28.12 31.04 8.35
CA ALA A 154 28.56 29.64 8.27
C ALA A 154 27.50 28.67 8.83
N GLU A 155 26.88 29.01 9.97
CA GLU A 155 25.79 28.22 10.56
C GLU A 155 24.56 28.16 9.64
N LEU A 156 24.19 29.29 9.02
CA LEU A 156 23.10 29.34 8.03
C LEU A 156 23.41 28.49 6.79
N ALA A 157 24.66 28.51 6.30
CA ALA A 157 25.07 27.68 5.16
C ALA A 157 25.00 26.19 5.49
N GLU A 158 25.35 25.78 6.71
CA GLU A 158 25.20 24.40 7.15
C GLU A 158 23.72 23.99 7.30
N ALA A 159 22.90 24.86 7.89
CA ALA A 159 21.46 24.63 7.99
C ALA A 159 20.81 24.48 6.61
N GLN A 160 21.19 25.33 5.65
CA GLN A 160 20.73 25.24 4.26
C GLN A 160 21.11 23.90 3.64
N ARG A 161 22.36 23.44 3.77
CA ARG A 161 22.80 22.13 3.26
C ARG A 161 21.99 20.98 3.86
N ARG A 162 21.70 21.02 5.16
CA ARG A 162 20.86 20.01 5.82
C ARG A 162 19.43 20.01 5.26
N THR A 163 18.85 21.19 5.04
CA THR A 163 17.52 21.31 4.43
C THR A 163 17.52 20.79 2.98
N GLU A 164 18.53 21.14 2.18
CA GLU A 164 18.67 20.63 0.81
C GLU A 164 18.76 19.09 0.78
N GLN A 165 19.52 18.50 1.72
CA GLN A 165 19.59 17.04 1.86
C GLN A 165 18.23 16.42 2.24
N GLN A 166 17.51 17.00 3.21
CA GLN A 166 16.18 16.53 3.61
C GLN A 166 15.17 16.61 2.45
N VAL A 167 15.21 17.68 1.65
CA VAL A 167 14.37 17.82 0.46
C VAL A 167 14.71 16.73 -0.56
N ALA A 168 15.99 16.45 -0.81
CA ALA A 168 16.40 15.39 -1.72
C ALA A 168 15.92 14.00 -1.23
N GLU A 169 16.01 13.72 0.07
CA GLU A 169 15.50 12.48 0.68
C GLU A 169 13.98 12.36 0.54
N LEU A 170 13.23 13.43 0.78
CA LEU A 170 11.78 13.47 0.58
C LEU A 170 11.40 13.25 -0.88
N MET A 171 12.10 13.86 -1.84
CA MET A 171 11.86 13.63 -3.27
C MET A 171 12.13 12.17 -3.65
N ALA A 172 13.18 11.55 -3.10
CA ALA A 172 13.48 10.15 -3.34
C ALA A 172 12.40 9.22 -2.74
N ALA A 173 11.94 9.51 -1.52
CA ALA A 173 10.85 8.78 -0.88
C ALA A 173 9.54 8.93 -1.68
N GLN A 174 9.21 10.14 -2.14
CA GLN A 174 8.04 10.39 -2.98
C GLN A 174 8.09 9.59 -4.28
N ARG A 175 9.25 9.55 -4.97
CA ARG A 175 9.42 8.72 -6.19
C ARG A 175 9.17 7.24 -5.91
N ARG A 176 9.68 6.70 -4.80
CA ARG A 176 9.43 5.30 -4.41
C ARG A 176 7.94 5.05 -4.18
N THR A 177 7.25 5.94 -3.47
CA THR A 177 5.80 5.83 -3.27
C THR A 177 5.03 5.92 -4.58
N GLU A 178 5.42 6.80 -5.51
CA GLU A 178 4.81 6.88 -6.84
C GLU A 178 5.01 5.58 -7.65
N GLU A 179 6.17 4.94 -7.54
CA GLU A 179 6.45 3.64 -8.14
C GLU A 179 5.61 2.51 -7.51
N GLU A 180 5.51 2.47 -6.18
CA GLU A 180 4.66 1.51 -5.46
C GLU A 180 3.18 1.67 -5.83
N VAL A 181 2.68 2.89 -5.91
CA VAL A 181 1.30 3.18 -6.34
C VAL A 181 1.06 2.72 -7.78
N ARG A 182 2.01 2.91 -8.69
CA ARG A 182 1.92 2.41 -10.07
C ARG A 182 1.92 0.88 -10.13
N ALA A 183 2.76 0.24 -9.32
CA ALA A 183 2.80 -1.22 -9.22
C ALA A 183 1.47 -1.77 -8.69
N LEU A 184 0.94 -1.19 -7.61
CA LEU A 184 -0.36 -1.56 -7.04
C LEU A 184 -1.50 -1.34 -8.05
N ALA A 185 -1.49 -0.23 -8.78
CA ALA A 185 -2.48 0.03 -9.82
C ALA A 185 -2.43 -1.02 -10.94
N THR A 186 -1.26 -1.55 -11.26
CA THR A 186 -1.09 -2.64 -12.22
C THR A 186 -1.66 -3.96 -11.66
N GLN A 187 -1.31 -4.31 -10.43
CA GLN A 187 -1.84 -5.50 -9.75
C GLN A 187 -3.37 -5.48 -9.62
N VAL A 188 -3.97 -4.32 -9.32
CA VAL A 188 -5.43 -4.16 -9.25
C VAL A 188 -6.07 -4.40 -10.62
N ARG A 189 -5.45 -3.96 -11.72
CA ARG A 189 -5.95 -4.25 -13.08
C ARG A 189 -5.88 -5.74 -13.39
N GLU A 190 -4.76 -6.39 -13.08
CA GLU A 190 -4.60 -7.85 -13.28
C GLU A 190 -5.63 -8.64 -12.46
N LEU A 191 -5.86 -8.26 -11.20
CA LEU A 191 -6.90 -8.86 -10.37
C LEU A 191 -8.31 -8.64 -10.93
N ALA A 192 -8.61 -7.44 -11.44
CA ALA A 192 -9.90 -7.16 -12.08
C ALA A 192 -10.10 -8.00 -13.35
N GLU A 193 -9.06 -8.21 -14.15
CA GLU A 193 -9.11 -9.10 -15.31
C GLU A 193 -9.28 -10.57 -14.91
N ALA A 194 -8.55 -11.04 -13.89
CA ALA A 194 -8.70 -12.39 -13.35
C ALA A 194 -10.11 -12.62 -12.78
N GLN A 195 -10.67 -11.63 -12.08
CA GLN A 195 -12.05 -11.67 -11.58
C GLN A 195 -13.04 -11.79 -12.75
N ARG A 196 -12.91 -10.97 -13.80
CA ARG A 196 -13.77 -11.06 -15.00
C ARG A 196 -13.69 -12.44 -15.67
N ARG A 197 -12.49 -13.02 -15.78
CA ARG A 197 -12.33 -14.39 -16.32
C ARG A 197 -13.04 -15.43 -15.44
N THR A 198 -12.93 -15.29 -14.12
CA THR A 198 -13.59 -16.18 -13.17
C THR A 198 -15.12 -16.04 -13.27
N GLU A 199 -15.63 -14.82 -13.34
CA GLU A 199 -17.05 -14.53 -13.54
C GLU A 199 -17.57 -15.15 -14.85
N GLN A 200 -16.80 -15.06 -15.94
CA GLN A 200 -17.14 -15.71 -17.20
C GLN A 200 -17.16 -17.24 -17.07
N GLN A 201 -16.16 -17.85 -16.44
CA GLN A 201 -16.14 -19.30 -16.20
C GLN A 201 -17.32 -19.78 -15.36
N VAL A 202 -17.71 -19.02 -14.33
CA VAL A 202 -18.90 -19.31 -13.52
C VAL A 202 -20.17 -19.21 -14.35
N ALA A 203 -20.29 -18.22 -15.24
CA ALA A 203 -21.42 -18.11 -16.16
C ALA A 203 -21.50 -19.29 -17.13
N GLU A 204 -20.38 -19.70 -17.73
CA GLU A 204 -20.28 -20.87 -18.60
C GLU A 204 -20.65 -22.17 -17.87
N LEU A 205 -20.17 -22.34 -16.62
CA LEU A 205 -20.55 -23.47 -15.76
C LEU A 205 -22.05 -23.46 -15.44
N ALA A 206 -22.64 -22.30 -15.16
CA ALA A 206 -24.07 -22.17 -14.91
C ALA A 206 -24.90 -22.53 -16.15
N GLU A 207 -24.46 -22.15 -17.35
CA GLU A 207 -25.10 -22.57 -18.60
C GLU A 207 -24.95 -24.07 -18.85
N ALA A 208 -23.75 -24.62 -18.64
CA ALA A 208 -23.51 -26.05 -18.74
C ALA A 208 -24.43 -26.81 -17.78
N GLN A 209 -24.50 -26.40 -16.51
CA GLN A 209 -25.40 -26.98 -15.51
C GLN A 209 -26.86 -26.95 -15.96
N ARG A 210 -27.36 -25.82 -16.48
CA ARG A 210 -28.73 -25.74 -17.02
C ARG A 210 -28.97 -26.73 -18.16
N ARG A 211 -28.00 -26.91 -19.07
CA ARG A 211 -28.10 -27.91 -20.14
C ARG A 211 -28.13 -29.32 -19.58
N THR A 212 -27.31 -29.63 -18.59
CA THR A 212 -27.32 -30.95 -17.94
C THR A 212 -28.65 -31.20 -17.22
N GLU A 213 -29.19 -30.20 -16.51
CA GLU A 213 -30.52 -30.27 -15.86
C GLU A 213 -31.64 -30.53 -16.88
N GLN A 214 -31.59 -29.87 -18.04
CA GLN A 214 -32.51 -30.14 -19.16
C GLN A 214 -32.37 -31.57 -19.68
N GLN A 215 -31.15 -32.04 -19.95
CA GLN A 215 -30.90 -33.41 -20.41
C GLN A 215 -31.38 -34.46 -19.40
N VAL A 216 -31.18 -34.24 -18.10
CA VAL A 216 -31.69 -35.13 -17.05
C VAL A 216 -33.22 -35.18 -17.08
N THR A 217 -33.87 -34.03 -17.28
CA THR A 217 -35.34 -33.93 -17.39
C THR A 217 -35.86 -34.67 -18.63
N GLU A 218 -35.20 -34.51 -19.78
CA GLU A 218 -35.51 -35.23 -21.02
C GLU A 218 -35.33 -36.74 -20.84
N LEU A 219 -34.21 -37.18 -20.25
CA LEU A 219 -33.95 -38.58 -19.96
C LEU A 219 -34.98 -39.17 -19.00
N THR A 220 -35.37 -38.43 -17.96
CA THR A 220 -36.43 -38.87 -17.03
C THR A 220 -37.75 -39.04 -17.76
N THR A 221 -38.08 -38.13 -18.67
CA THR A 221 -39.30 -38.23 -19.49
C THR A 221 -39.24 -39.43 -20.44
N ALA A 222 -38.12 -39.63 -21.13
CA ALA A 222 -37.90 -40.78 -22.01
C ALA A 222 -37.92 -42.11 -21.25
N GLN A 223 -37.36 -42.14 -20.03
CA GLN A 223 -37.41 -43.31 -19.14
C GLN A 223 -38.86 -43.64 -18.77
N GLN A 224 -39.64 -42.65 -18.31
CA GLN A 224 -41.06 -42.85 -18.00
C GLN A 224 -41.86 -43.38 -19.21
N GLN A 225 -41.56 -42.89 -20.41
CA GLN A 225 -42.20 -43.38 -21.64
C GLN A 225 -41.79 -44.83 -21.96
N THR A 226 -40.52 -45.18 -21.78
CA THR A 226 -40.02 -46.54 -21.95
C THR A 226 -40.65 -47.50 -20.93
N GLU A 227 -40.76 -47.08 -19.67
CA GLU A 227 -41.44 -47.85 -18.61
C GLU A 227 -42.92 -48.10 -18.97
N ARG A 228 -43.62 -47.10 -19.52
CA ARG A 228 -45.00 -47.28 -20.03
C ARG A 228 -45.06 -48.29 -21.18
N GLN A 229 -44.15 -48.19 -22.16
CA GLN A 229 -44.10 -49.13 -23.29
C GLN A 229 -43.81 -50.57 -22.82
N MET A 230 -42.90 -50.75 -21.87
CA MET A 230 -42.64 -52.07 -21.27
C MET A 230 -43.86 -52.61 -20.55
N ALA A 231 -44.60 -51.78 -19.81
CA ALA A 231 -45.84 -52.19 -19.16
C ALA A 231 -46.92 -52.62 -20.18
N GLU A 232 -47.05 -51.89 -21.31
CA GLU A 232 -47.96 -52.26 -22.40
C GLU A 232 -47.57 -53.57 -23.08
N LEU A 233 -46.28 -53.77 -23.37
CA LEU A 233 -45.75 -55.02 -23.93
C LEU A 233 -45.99 -56.20 -22.98
N ALA A 234 -45.74 -56.03 -21.69
CA ALA A 234 -46.02 -57.06 -20.68
C ALA A 234 -47.51 -57.43 -20.65
N ALA A 235 -48.41 -56.45 -20.72
CA ALA A 235 -49.85 -56.68 -20.80
C ALA A 235 -50.27 -57.37 -22.12
N MET A 236 -49.57 -57.14 -23.22
CA MET A 236 -49.81 -57.83 -24.49
C MET A 236 -49.32 -59.29 -24.43
N GLN A 237 -48.15 -59.54 -23.83
CA GLN A 237 -47.64 -60.90 -23.60
C GLN A 237 -48.61 -61.73 -22.76
N GLN A 238 -49.12 -61.19 -21.64
CA GLN A 238 -50.11 -61.89 -20.81
C GLN A 238 -51.38 -62.25 -21.61
N ARG A 239 -51.86 -61.36 -22.48
CA ARG A 239 -53.01 -61.65 -23.35
C ARG A 239 -52.69 -62.75 -24.36
N MET A 240 -51.51 -62.73 -24.97
CA MET A 240 -51.07 -63.76 -25.92
C MET A 240 -50.96 -65.13 -25.24
N GLU A 241 -50.40 -65.18 -24.03
CA GLU A 241 -50.32 -66.41 -23.23
C GLU A 241 -51.71 -67.01 -22.95
N GLN A 242 -52.67 -66.16 -22.58
CA GLN A 242 -54.07 -66.57 -22.38
C GLN A 242 -54.72 -67.13 -23.66
N VAL A 243 -54.40 -66.56 -24.83
CA VAL A 243 -54.90 -67.06 -26.12
C VAL A 243 -54.27 -68.41 -26.48
N LEU A 244 -52.96 -68.56 -26.25
CA LEU A 244 -52.24 -69.81 -26.53
C LEU A 244 -52.76 -70.96 -25.66
N LEU A 245 -53.00 -70.73 -24.37
CA LEU A 245 -53.60 -71.73 -23.47
C LEU A 245 -54.95 -72.22 -24.00
N ARG A 246 -55.81 -71.29 -24.42
CA ARG A 246 -57.14 -71.61 -24.97
C ARG A 246 -57.07 -72.43 -26.26
N LEU A 247 -56.06 -72.19 -27.10
CA LEU A 247 -55.85 -72.93 -28.35
C LEU A 247 -55.41 -74.38 -28.10
N VAL A 248 -54.53 -74.59 -27.11
CA VAL A 248 -54.06 -75.93 -26.72
C VAL A 248 -55.21 -76.79 -26.18
N GLU A 249 -56.07 -76.22 -25.34
CA GLU A 249 -57.25 -76.91 -24.82
C GLU A 249 -58.22 -77.34 -25.94
N TRP A 250 -58.47 -76.46 -26.93
CA TRP A 250 -59.31 -76.80 -28.08
C TRP A 250 -58.71 -77.93 -28.92
N GLN A 251 -57.40 -77.92 -29.18
CA GLN A 251 -56.74 -78.90 -30.02
C GLN A 251 -56.75 -80.32 -29.42
N GLN A 252 -56.65 -80.44 -28.08
CA GLN A 252 -56.79 -81.73 -27.39
C GLN A 252 -58.24 -82.26 -27.46
N GLY A 253 -59.24 -81.39 -27.36
CA GLY A 253 -60.66 -81.79 -27.43
C GLY A 253 -61.11 -82.29 -28.81
N GLU A 254 -60.55 -81.78 -29.90
CA GLU A 254 -60.88 -82.21 -31.27
C GLU A 254 -60.24 -83.57 -31.63
N ALA A 255 -59.05 -83.86 -31.10
CA ALA A 255 -58.35 -85.12 -31.36
C ALA A 255 -59.12 -86.34 -30.79
N GLY A 256 -59.64 -86.23 -29.57
CA GLY A 256 -60.41 -87.31 -28.93
C GLY A 256 -61.71 -87.67 -29.67
N ARG A 257 -62.45 -86.65 -30.18
CA ARG A 257 -63.70 -86.90 -30.92
C ARG A 257 -63.51 -87.72 -32.19
N ARG A 258 -62.42 -87.49 -32.94
CA ARG A 258 -62.13 -88.20 -34.20
C ARG A 258 -61.65 -89.64 -34.01
N GLU A 259 -61.22 -90.01 -32.82
CA GLU A 259 -60.83 -91.39 -32.50
C GLU A 259 -62.07 -92.26 -32.26
N GLY A 260 -63.05 -91.76 -31.50
CA GLY A 260 -64.32 -92.44 -31.24
C GLY A 260 -65.12 -92.78 -32.51
N GLU A 261 -65.29 -91.84 -33.43
CA GLU A 261 -66.04 -92.07 -34.68
C GLU A 261 -65.41 -93.17 -35.58
N ARG A 262 -64.08 -93.32 -35.54
CA ARG A 262 -63.38 -94.36 -36.30
C ARG A 262 -63.58 -95.75 -35.71
N TYR A 263 -63.70 -95.84 -34.39
CA TYR A 263 -63.96 -97.09 -33.68
C TYR A 263 -65.34 -97.66 -34.03
N GLU A 264 -66.37 -96.80 -34.00
CA GLU A 264 -67.75 -97.18 -34.31
C GLU A 264 -67.90 -97.74 -35.73
N ARG A 265 -67.42 -96.99 -36.74
CA ARG A 265 -67.49 -97.41 -38.15
C ARG A 265 -66.79 -98.74 -38.42
N ARG A 266 -65.64 -98.99 -37.77
CA ARG A 266 -64.90 -100.26 -37.92
C ARG A 266 -65.67 -101.43 -37.34
N THR A 267 -66.37 -101.21 -36.22
CA THR A 267 -67.16 -102.24 -35.53
C THR A 267 -68.39 -102.63 -36.36
N ILE A 268 -69.12 -101.65 -36.90
CA ILE A 268 -70.27 -101.88 -37.80
C ILE A 268 -69.86 -102.70 -39.03
N ALA A 269 -68.75 -102.34 -39.70
CA ALA A 269 -68.28 -103.05 -40.89
C ALA A 269 -67.88 -104.52 -40.62
N ARG A 270 -67.60 -104.87 -39.36
CA ARG A 270 -67.26 -106.24 -38.94
C ARG A 270 -68.46 -107.03 -38.40
N ALA A 271 -69.66 -106.45 -38.39
CA ALA A 271 -70.87 -107.10 -37.88
C ALA A 271 -71.12 -108.52 -38.42
N PRO A 272 -70.93 -108.83 -39.73
CA PRO A 272 -71.07 -110.20 -40.23
C PRO A 272 -70.14 -111.21 -39.53
N ASN A 273 -68.91 -110.78 -39.21
CA ASN A 273 -67.92 -111.60 -38.51
C ASN A 273 -68.17 -111.65 -37.00
N LEU A 274 -68.62 -110.54 -36.41
CA LEU A 274 -68.95 -110.46 -34.99
C LEU A 274 -70.12 -111.38 -34.65
N PHE A 275 -71.15 -111.42 -35.49
CA PHE A 275 -72.34 -112.22 -35.25
C PHE A 275 -72.30 -113.63 -35.89
N LEU A 276 -71.27 -113.96 -36.67
CA LEU A 276 -71.12 -115.23 -37.39
C LEU A 276 -72.33 -115.53 -38.29
N GLY A 277 -72.57 -114.65 -39.26
CA GLY A 277 -73.71 -114.71 -40.18
C GLY A 277 -74.95 -113.95 -39.69
N GLY A 278 -76.08 -114.16 -40.37
CA GLY A 278 -77.27 -113.32 -40.24
C GLY A 278 -77.21 -112.09 -41.13
N GLU A 279 -78.19 -111.21 -40.96
CA GLU A 279 -78.38 -110.01 -41.78
C GLU A 279 -78.62 -108.80 -40.89
N GLY A 280 -78.22 -107.63 -41.34
CA GLY A 280 -78.39 -106.40 -40.58
C GLY A 280 -77.43 -105.31 -41.02
N GLY A 281 -77.31 -104.28 -40.19
CA GLY A 281 -76.50 -103.10 -40.46
C GLY A 281 -76.91 -101.92 -39.59
N ALA A 282 -76.32 -100.75 -39.85
CA ALA A 282 -76.77 -99.52 -39.22
C ALA A 282 -78.23 -99.24 -39.63
N PRO A 283 -79.07 -98.63 -38.77
CA PRO A 283 -80.45 -98.28 -39.13
C PRO A 283 -80.60 -97.34 -40.34
N SER A 284 -79.51 -96.70 -40.77
CA SER A 284 -79.43 -95.92 -42.00
C SER A 284 -79.32 -96.77 -43.26
N ASP A 285 -78.92 -98.05 -43.15
CA ASP A 285 -78.91 -99.01 -44.25
C ASP A 285 -80.35 -99.23 -44.77
N PRO A 286 -80.61 -99.08 -46.09
CA PRO A 286 -81.95 -99.20 -46.65
C PRO A 286 -82.70 -100.48 -46.26
N ASP A 287 -82.02 -101.63 -46.15
CA ASP A 287 -82.66 -102.90 -45.82
C ASP A 287 -83.07 -102.96 -44.35
N VAL A 288 -82.17 -102.55 -43.46
CA VAL A 288 -82.43 -102.44 -42.01
C VAL A 288 -83.52 -101.41 -41.76
N ARG A 289 -83.42 -100.24 -42.38
CA ARG A 289 -84.40 -99.15 -42.24
C ARG A 289 -85.80 -99.59 -42.61
N ARG A 290 -85.95 -100.29 -43.75
CA ARG A 290 -87.24 -100.85 -44.18
C ARG A 290 -87.78 -101.87 -43.17
N ARG A 291 -86.93 -102.78 -42.70
CA ARG A 291 -87.31 -103.82 -41.73
C ARG A 291 -87.71 -103.21 -40.38
N LEU A 292 -86.94 -102.25 -39.90
CA LEU A 292 -87.18 -101.51 -38.65
C LEU A 292 -88.49 -100.71 -38.72
N THR A 293 -88.73 -100.01 -39.83
CA THR A 293 -89.99 -99.28 -40.06
C THR A 293 -91.20 -100.22 -40.00
N ARG A 294 -91.07 -101.42 -40.57
CA ARG A 294 -92.14 -102.43 -40.53
C ARG A 294 -92.39 -102.94 -39.11
N TRP A 295 -91.33 -103.23 -38.36
CA TRP A 295 -91.43 -103.64 -36.96
C TRP A 295 -92.09 -102.58 -36.09
N LEU A 296 -91.77 -101.31 -36.28
CA LEU A 296 -92.32 -100.20 -35.49
C LEU A 296 -93.71 -99.75 -35.96
N HIS A 297 -94.17 -100.20 -37.12
CA HIS A 297 -95.47 -99.81 -37.69
C HIS A 297 -96.66 -99.99 -36.73
N PRO A 298 -96.78 -101.08 -35.94
CA PRO A 298 -97.86 -101.25 -34.96
C PRO A 298 -97.84 -100.16 -33.87
N LEU A 299 -96.65 -99.73 -33.41
CA LEU A 299 -96.53 -98.69 -32.39
C LEU A 299 -96.89 -97.31 -32.94
N TYR A 300 -96.50 -97.02 -34.19
CA TYR A 300 -96.88 -95.77 -34.84
C TYR A 300 -98.39 -95.67 -35.08
N GLN A 301 -99.07 -96.78 -35.39
CA GLN A 301 -100.53 -96.79 -35.48
C GLN A 301 -101.22 -96.51 -34.13
N GLN A 302 -100.55 -96.80 -33.01
CA GLN A 302 -101.02 -96.47 -31.65
C GLN A 302 -100.64 -95.05 -31.23
N GLY A 303 -99.99 -94.26 -32.10
CA GLY A 303 -99.56 -92.89 -31.83
C GLY A 303 -98.32 -92.77 -30.94
N VAL A 304 -97.57 -93.86 -30.72
CA VAL A 304 -96.37 -93.87 -29.88
C VAL A 304 -95.15 -93.51 -30.73
N THR A 305 -94.50 -92.38 -30.41
CA THR A 305 -93.21 -91.98 -30.99
C THR A 305 -92.12 -92.02 -29.90
N PRO A 306 -91.11 -92.89 -30.02
CA PRO A 306 -90.04 -93.00 -29.01
C PRO A 306 -89.19 -91.73 -28.90
N ASP A 307 -88.79 -91.36 -27.68
CA ASP A 307 -87.80 -90.29 -27.45
C ASP A 307 -86.40 -90.68 -27.97
N PRO A 308 -85.50 -89.73 -28.29
CA PRO A 308 -84.20 -90.04 -28.90
C PRO A 308 -83.34 -91.12 -28.20
N PRO A 309 -83.31 -91.22 -26.86
CA PRO A 309 -82.61 -92.32 -26.18
C PRO A 309 -83.23 -93.70 -26.42
N ALA A 310 -84.54 -93.77 -26.68
CA ALA A 310 -85.31 -94.99 -26.88
C ALA A 310 -85.64 -95.27 -28.36
N ASP A 311 -85.29 -94.36 -29.28
CA ASP A 311 -85.53 -94.48 -30.71
C ASP A 311 -84.59 -95.51 -31.35
N PRO A 312 -85.11 -96.66 -31.85
CA PRO A 312 -84.28 -97.67 -32.49
C PRO A 312 -83.58 -97.21 -33.76
N PHE A 313 -84.07 -96.15 -34.44
CA PHE A 313 -83.38 -95.59 -35.61
C PHE A 313 -82.05 -94.94 -35.27
N LEU A 314 -81.84 -94.57 -34.01
CA LEU A 314 -80.60 -93.98 -33.56
C LEU A 314 -79.59 -95.01 -33.05
N ALA A 315 -79.96 -96.30 -33.01
CA ALA A 315 -79.04 -97.38 -32.67
C ALA A 315 -77.86 -97.42 -33.64
N ASP A 316 -76.70 -97.86 -33.16
CA ASP A 316 -75.50 -97.90 -34.02
C ASP A 316 -75.56 -99.09 -34.97
N LEU A 317 -76.19 -100.20 -34.54
CA LEU A 317 -76.30 -101.41 -35.34
C LEU A 317 -77.51 -102.27 -34.94
N ILE A 318 -78.21 -102.82 -35.92
CA ILE A 318 -79.30 -103.79 -35.73
C ILE A 318 -79.00 -105.03 -36.57
N TRP A 319 -79.11 -106.22 -35.99
CA TRP A 319 -78.76 -107.49 -36.64
C TRP A 319 -79.77 -108.58 -36.31
N TRP A 320 -80.05 -109.49 -37.23
CA TRP A 320 -81.03 -110.56 -37.03
C TRP A 320 -80.62 -111.90 -37.65
N LYS A 321 -81.16 -112.98 -37.10
CA LYS A 321 -81.07 -114.36 -37.61
C LYS A 321 -82.45 -115.01 -37.46
N GLY A 322 -83.19 -115.12 -38.57
CA GLY A 322 -84.60 -115.48 -38.52
C GLY A 322 -85.41 -114.43 -37.77
N ASP A 323 -86.10 -114.85 -36.71
CA ASP A 323 -86.94 -113.98 -35.86
C ASP A 323 -86.21 -113.42 -34.62
N GLU A 324 -84.97 -113.85 -34.38
CA GLU A 324 -84.12 -113.33 -33.29
C GLU A 324 -83.39 -112.07 -33.77
N VAL A 325 -83.49 -110.98 -33.01
CA VAL A 325 -82.88 -109.68 -33.33
C VAL A 325 -81.95 -109.23 -32.20
N VAL A 326 -80.88 -108.53 -32.54
CA VAL A 326 -80.07 -107.77 -31.59
C VAL A 326 -80.04 -106.31 -32.00
N LEU A 327 -80.11 -105.43 -31.00
CA LEU A 327 -79.94 -103.98 -31.17
C LEU A 327 -78.71 -103.56 -30.37
N VAL A 328 -77.82 -102.82 -31.02
CA VAL A 328 -76.45 -102.63 -30.57
C VAL A 328 -76.11 -101.15 -30.45
N GLU A 329 -75.57 -100.75 -29.30
CA GLU A 329 -74.80 -99.50 -29.14
C GLU A 329 -73.30 -99.80 -29.16
N ILE A 330 -72.52 -98.95 -29.80
CA ILE A 330 -71.09 -99.10 -30.02
C ILE A 330 -70.37 -97.88 -29.46
N SER A 331 -69.48 -98.09 -28.49
CA SER A 331 -68.64 -97.02 -27.92
C SER A 331 -67.24 -97.55 -27.67
N GLN A 332 -66.20 -96.73 -27.88
CA GLN A 332 -64.83 -97.13 -27.55
C GLN A 332 -64.70 -97.43 -26.05
N ARG A 333 -65.32 -96.58 -25.21
CA ARG A 333 -65.46 -96.74 -23.77
C ARG A 333 -66.92 -96.81 -23.40
N VAL A 334 -67.40 -98.02 -23.13
CA VAL A 334 -68.82 -98.24 -22.82
C VAL A 334 -69.13 -97.71 -21.44
N ASP A 335 -70.02 -96.74 -21.35
CA ASP A 335 -70.50 -96.16 -20.09
C ASP A 335 -71.95 -96.56 -19.76
N ALA A 336 -72.44 -96.10 -18.60
CA ALA A 336 -73.81 -96.34 -18.16
C ALA A 336 -74.87 -95.74 -19.10
N GLN A 337 -74.55 -94.71 -19.88
CA GLN A 337 -75.47 -94.10 -20.84
C GLN A 337 -75.58 -94.96 -22.10
N ASP A 338 -74.48 -95.50 -22.61
CA ASP A 338 -74.50 -96.46 -23.74
C ASP A 338 -75.38 -97.67 -23.42
N ILE A 339 -75.24 -98.21 -22.20
CA ILE A 339 -76.05 -99.34 -21.72
C ILE A 339 -77.54 -98.99 -21.69
N ARG A 340 -77.89 -97.81 -21.15
CA ARG A 340 -79.29 -97.37 -21.09
C ARG A 340 -79.88 -97.16 -22.48
N ARG A 341 -79.11 -96.60 -23.42
CA ARG A 341 -79.57 -96.43 -24.82
C ARG A 341 -79.85 -97.77 -25.47
N ALA A 342 -78.94 -98.75 -25.36
CA ALA A 342 -79.14 -100.09 -25.90
C ALA A 342 -80.43 -100.73 -25.37
N ARG A 343 -80.62 -100.68 -24.05
CA ARG A 343 -81.82 -101.20 -23.39
C ARG A 343 -83.10 -100.52 -23.89
N GLN A 344 -83.16 -99.20 -23.79
CA GLN A 344 -84.37 -98.44 -24.10
C GLN A 344 -84.79 -98.64 -25.55
N ARG A 345 -83.82 -98.66 -26.47
CA ARG A 345 -84.06 -98.93 -27.90
C ARG A 345 -84.55 -100.34 -28.16
N ALA A 346 -84.00 -101.34 -27.47
CA ALA A 346 -84.50 -102.71 -27.59
C ALA A 346 -85.91 -102.86 -26.98
N ASP A 347 -86.19 -102.22 -25.85
CA ASP A 347 -87.52 -102.28 -25.21
C ASP A 347 -88.60 -101.68 -26.11
N THR A 348 -88.29 -100.62 -26.87
CA THR A 348 -89.18 -100.10 -27.92
C THR A 348 -89.51 -101.16 -28.96
N LEU A 349 -88.53 -101.91 -29.45
CA LEU A 349 -88.77 -102.98 -30.43
C LEU A 349 -89.53 -104.18 -29.83
N ARG A 350 -89.31 -104.49 -28.55
CA ARG A 350 -90.08 -105.52 -27.82
C ARG A 350 -91.55 -105.15 -27.70
N GLN A 351 -91.87 -103.88 -27.43
CA GLN A 351 -93.26 -103.40 -27.42
C GLN A 351 -93.93 -103.56 -28.79
N ALA A 352 -93.15 -103.46 -29.87
CA ALA A 352 -93.59 -103.71 -31.24
C ALA A 352 -93.73 -105.22 -31.58
N GLY A 353 -93.47 -106.11 -30.62
CA GLY A 353 -93.57 -107.56 -30.78
C GLY A 353 -92.31 -108.21 -31.38
N VAL A 354 -91.20 -107.49 -31.50
CA VAL A 354 -89.93 -108.03 -32.00
C VAL A 354 -89.20 -108.74 -30.86
N ASN A 355 -88.75 -109.98 -31.10
CA ASN A 355 -87.87 -110.67 -30.18
C ASN A 355 -86.44 -110.11 -30.31
N VAL A 356 -86.15 -109.04 -29.56
CA VAL A 356 -84.87 -108.34 -29.59
C VAL A 356 -84.09 -108.45 -28.28
N THR A 357 -82.78 -108.56 -28.42
CA THR A 357 -81.82 -108.53 -27.32
C THR A 357 -80.98 -107.25 -27.40
N PRO A 358 -80.97 -106.37 -26.37
CA PRO A 358 -80.09 -105.21 -26.32
C PRO A 358 -78.65 -105.67 -26.12
N VAL A 359 -77.73 -105.07 -26.87
CA VAL A 359 -76.31 -105.37 -26.84
C VAL A 359 -75.50 -104.06 -26.76
N VAL A 360 -74.41 -104.05 -26.01
CA VAL A 360 -73.37 -103.02 -26.13
C VAL A 360 -72.07 -103.63 -26.65
N ILE A 361 -71.37 -102.91 -27.52
CA ILE A 361 -70.07 -103.33 -28.05
C ILE A 361 -69.03 -102.23 -27.79
N GLY A 362 -67.87 -102.61 -27.28
CA GLY A 362 -66.80 -101.64 -27.05
C GLY A 362 -65.42 -102.23 -26.81
N GLU A 363 -64.43 -101.35 -26.71
CA GLU A 363 -63.04 -101.75 -26.53
C GLU A 363 -62.78 -102.00 -25.04
N GLU A 364 -63.26 -101.11 -24.18
CA GLU A 364 -63.19 -101.22 -22.73
C GLU A 364 -64.45 -100.62 -22.06
N TRP A 365 -64.61 -100.91 -20.76
CA TRP A 365 -65.62 -100.24 -19.94
C TRP A 365 -65.08 -98.87 -19.49
N ALA A 366 -65.90 -97.82 -19.56
CA ALA A 366 -65.51 -96.48 -19.08
C ALA A 366 -65.20 -96.49 -17.58
N THR A 367 -65.94 -97.30 -16.81
CA THR A 367 -65.69 -97.59 -15.39
C THR A 367 -66.08 -99.03 -15.05
N PRO A 368 -65.53 -99.66 -13.98
CA PRO A 368 -65.91 -101.02 -13.56
C PRO A 368 -67.41 -101.21 -13.29
N GLU A 369 -68.10 -100.17 -12.83
CA GLU A 369 -69.54 -100.18 -12.55
C GLU A 369 -70.40 -100.29 -13.82
N SER A 370 -69.85 -99.94 -14.98
CA SER A 370 -70.56 -100.03 -16.26
C SER A 370 -70.88 -101.50 -16.59
N GLN A 371 -69.96 -102.42 -16.34
CA GLN A 371 -70.22 -103.86 -16.52
C GLN A 371 -71.34 -104.37 -15.59
N VAL A 372 -71.32 -103.93 -14.32
CA VAL A 372 -72.37 -104.27 -13.34
C VAL A 372 -73.72 -103.73 -13.78
N THR A 373 -73.74 -102.52 -14.34
CA THR A 373 -74.95 -101.89 -14.86
C THR A 373 -75.52 -102.65 -16.05
N ALA A 374 -74.67 -103.07 -17.00
CA ALA A 374 -75.11 -103.87 -18.16
C ALA A 374 -75.78 -105.19 -17.70
N GLN A 375 -75.22 -105.84 -16.69
CA GLN A 375 -75.77 -107.06 -16.13
C GLN A 375 -77.11 -106.83 -15.39
N ALA A 376 -77.21 -105.77 -14.58
CA ALA A 376 -78.44 -105.41 -13.89
C ALA A 376 -79.57 -105.00 -14.86
N GLU A 377 -79.20 -104.34 -15.96
CA GLU A 377 -80.13 -103.85 -16.98
C GLU A 377 -80.48 -104.91 -18.04
N LEU A 378 -79.99 -106.14 -17.90
CA LEU A 378 -80.18 -107.25 -18.84
C LEU A 378 -79.78 -106.88 -20.28
N VAL A 379 -78.70 -106.10 -20.40
CA VAL A 379 -78.07 -105.74 -21.67
C VAL A 379 -76.90 -106.67 -21.88
N GLU A 380 -76.89 -107.36 -23.01
CA GLU A 380 -75.80 -108.25 -23.39
C GLU A 380 -74.60 -107.42 -23.89
N TRP A 381 -73.39 -107.97 -23.91
CA TRP A 381 -72.22 -107.20 -24.32
C TRP A 381 -71.16 -108.02 -25.05
N PHE A 382 -70.42 -107.30 -25.89
CA PHE A 382 -69.14 -107.73 -26.46
C PHE A 382 -68.13 -106.61 -26.23
N VAL A 383 -67.42 -106.68 -25.11
CA VAL A 383 -66.33 -105.74 -24.77
C VAL A 383 -65.03 -106.55 -24.69
N SER A 384 -63.85 -105.99 -24.98
CA SER A 384 -62.59 -106.77 -25.05
C SER A 384 -62.29 -107.58 -23.77
N GLY A 385 -62.86 -107.18 -22.62
CA GLY A 385 -62.77 -107.90 -21.34
C GLY A 385 -63.69 -109.14 -21.19
N GLY A 386 -64.54 -109.44 -22.18
CA GLY A 386 -65.40 -110.63 -22.17
C GLY A 386 -66.72 -110.44 -22.91
N SER A 387 -67.33 -111.55 -23.34
CA SER A 387 -68.66 -111.56 -23.97
C SER A 387 -69.71 -112.11 -23.02
N SER A 388 -70.88 -111.50 -23.02
CA SER A 388 -72.01 -112.00 -22.25
C SER A 388 -72.61 -113.27 -22.86
N GLN A 389 -73.33 -114.04 -22.06
CA GLN A 389 -73.89 -115.31 -22.52
C GLN A 389 -74.98 -115.15 -23.59
N GLY A 390 -75.84 -114.14 -23.50
CA GLY A 390 -76.87 -113.89 -24.51
C GLY A 390 -76.28 -113.44 -25.85
N PHE A 391 -75.20 -112.64 -25.84
CA PHE A 391 -74.46 -112.32 -27.06
C PHE A 391 -73.87 -113.59 -27.71
N LEU A 392 -73.23 -114.45 -26.93
CA LEU A 392 -72.69 -115.73 -27.42
C LEU A 392 -73.77 -116.69 -27.91
N ARG A 393 -74.95 -116.70 -27.27
CA ARG A 393 -76.11 -117.49 -27.70
C ARG A 393 -76.59 -117.04 -29.07
N PHE A 394 -76.79 -115.73 -29.27
CA PHE A 394 -77.20 -115.17 -30.55
C PHE A 394 -76.20 -115.50 -31.67
N ARG A 395 -74.89 -115.46 -31.38
CA ARG A 395 -73.84 -115.88 -32.33
C ARG A 395 -73.99 -117.33 -32.80
N ARG A 396 -74.45 -118.25 -31.95
CA ARG A 396 -74.53 -119.70 -32.22
C ARG A 396 -75.84 -120.15 -32.87
N LEU A 397 -76.81 -119.26 -33.12
CA LEU A 397 -78.06 -119.60 -33.78
C LEU A 397 -77.80 -120.08 -35.23
N SER A 398 -78.26 -121.28 -35.57
CA SER A 398 -78.20 -121.87 -36.92
C SER A 398 -79.35 -121.34 -37.79
N LEU A 399 -79.05 -120.95 -39.04
CA LEU A 399 -80.03 -120.43 -40.00
C LEU A 399 -80.94 -121.58 -40.52
N PRO A 400 -82.28 -121.42 -40.58
CA PRO A 400 -83.19 -122.43 -41.11
C PRO A 400 -82.95 -122.72 -42.62
N GLU A 401 -82.97 -124.00 -43.02
CA GLU A 401 -82.84 -124.46 -44.41
C GLU A 401 -84.12 -124.20 -45.23
N ASP A 402 -84.22 -123.03 -45.88
CA ASP A 402 -84.72 -122.87 -47.26
C ASP A 402 -84.57 -121.40 -47.69
N ASP A 403 -83.50 -121.12 -48.44
CA ASP A 403 -83.41 -120.08 -49.49
C ASP A 403 -81.98 -120.08 -50.05
N ARG A 404 -81.71 -121.05 -50.93
CA ARG A 404 -80.63 -120.93 -51.93
C ARG A 404 -81.27 -120.63 -53.28
N LYS A 405 -81.20 -119.37 -53.73
CA LYS A 405 -81.11 -119.03 -55.15
C LYS A 405 -80.18 -117.85 -55.36
#